data_AF-A0A3C0DQ14-F1
#
_entry.id   AF-A0A3C0DQ14-F1
#
_cell.length_a   1.000
_cell.length_b   1.000
_cell.length_c   1.000
_cell.angle_alpha   90.00
_cell.angle_beta   90.00
_cell.angle_gamma   90.00
#
_symmetry.space_group_name_H-M   'P 1'
#
loop_
_entity.id
_entity.type
_entity.pdbx_description
1 polymer ?
#
loop_
_entity_poly.entity_id
_entity_poly.type
_entity_poly.pdbx_seq_one_letter_code
_entity_poly.pdbx_strand_id
1 'polypeptide(L)'
;MRRPILKNYLTLMVSSLGVWLAMFANRAIIVRLAGAEALGLYQMVFPAYRLIATIVTIGLPTVLTTLVADYISRGTAEEAERIRRIAAAVIFVLSIGASILLWSLRDWLAVHFFADSRVSTALIFMPLALIFSCEAAVLQAYYHGRNNMKPFAVSQGVEQVVRIGLTIVLLSKFQTAPLQAAAAMAASAAAEIAGFAALVLFRRTEADAAVATSSIKTATAPLLRNMIALSLPLMFSGFVGSVLHMANVVLVPRRLFQCGYSMG
;
A
#
# COMPACT_ATOMS: atom_id res chain seq x y z
N MET A 1 3.14 18.06 28.89
CA MET A 1 3.65 17.20 27.79
C MET A 1 2.61 16.72 26.75
N ARG A 2 1.32 17.11 26.76
CA ARG A 2 0.28 16.56 25.84
C ARG A 2 0.12 17.23 24.45
N ARG A 3 0.69 18.43 24.23
CA ARG A 3 0.50 19.21 22.98
C ARG A 3 1.15 18.64 21.69
N PRO A 4 2.33 17.99 21.70
CA PRO A 4 2.94 17.50 20.46
C PRO A 4 2.23 16.25 19.91
N ILE A 5 1.73 15.38 20.79
CA ILE A 5 0.99 14.17 20.40
C ILE A 5 -0.31 14.57 19.70
N LEU A 6 -1.09 15.51 20.26
CA LEU A 6 -2.35 15.96 19.68
C LEU A 6 -2.17 16.53 18.25
N LYS A 7 -1.10 17.29 18.00
CA LYS A 7 -0.80 17.84 16.66
C LYS A 7 -0.48 16.74 15.64
N ASN A 8 0.27 15.72 16.03
CA ASN A 8 0.59 14.57 15.18
C ASN A 8 -0.67 13.77 14.82
N TYR A 9 -1.53 13.46 15.80
CA TYR A 9 -2.80 12.78 15.57
C TYR A 9 -3.77 13.61 14.71
N LEU A 10 -3.87 14.92 14.94
CA LEU A 10 -4.65 15.83 14.09
C LEU A 10 -4.17 15.81 12.63
N THR A 11 -2.84 15.79 12.43
CA THR A 11 -2.26 15.72 11.09
C THR A 11 -2.63 14.40 10.40
N LEU A 12 -2.60 13.27 11.11
CA LEU A 12 -3.07 11.97 10.58
C LEU A 12 -4.56 11.98 10.25
N MET A 13 -5.38 12.54 11.12
CA MET A 13 -6.83 12.60 10.88
C MET A 13 -7.12 13.40 9.62
N VAL A 14 -6.52 14.59 9.49
CA VAL A 14 -6.69 15.44 8.31
C VAL A 14 -6.14 14.76 7.05
N SER A 15 -4.96 14.13 7.13
CA SER A 15 -4.39 13.40 5.98
C SER A 15 -5.26 12.21 5.59
N SER A 16 -5.76 11.43 6.56
CA SER A 16 -6.60 10.26 6.30
C SER A 16 -7.95 10.65 5.72
N LEU A 17 -8.55 11.74 6.21
CA LEU A 17 -9.77 12.30 5.63
C LEU A 17 -9.51 12.79 4.20
N GLY A 18 -8.37 13.44 3.96
CA GLY A 18 -7.95 13.87 2.63
C GLY A 18 -7.80 12.69 1.65
N VAL A 19 -7.17 11.60 2.09
CA VAL A 19 -7.04 10.37 1.29
C VAL A 19 -8.41 9.77 1.00
N TRP A 20 -9.32 9.73 1.98
CA TRP A 20 -10.66 9.20 1.79
C TRP A 20 -11.47 10.01 0.78
N LEU A 21 -11.42 11.35 0.89
CA LEU A 21 -12.05 12.26 -0.07
C LEU A 21 -11.43 12.12 -1.46
N ALA A 22 -10.11 11.98 -1.57
CA ALA A 22 -9.43 11.77 -2.83
C ALA A 22 -9.82 10.43 -3.49
N MET A 23 -9.96 9.36 -2.71
CA MET A 23 -10.45 8.07 -3.22
C MET A 23 -11.88 8.19 -3.74
N PHE A 24 -12.75 8.91 -3.02
CA PHE A 24 -14.11 9.17 -3.49
C PHE A 24 -14.12 10.01 -4.78
N ALA A 25 -13.32 11.06 -4.83
CA ALA A 25 -13.17 11.92 -6.02
C ALA A 25 -12.68 11.12 -7.23
N ASN A 26 -11.67 10.26 -7.07
CA ASN A 26 -11.15 9.43 -8.15
C ASN A 26 -12.24 8.46 -8.68
N ARG A 27 -13.04 7.85 -7.79
CA ARG A 27 -14.19 7.01 -8.21
C ARG A 27 -15.22 7.81 -8.99
N ALA A 28 -15.58 9.00 -8.52
CA ALA A 28 -16.52 9.87 -9.20
C ALA A 28 -16.01 10.31 -10.59
N ILE A 29 -14.71 10.57 -10.72
CA ILE A 29 -14.05 10.91 -11.98
C ILE A 29 -14.11 9.73 -12.96
N ILE A 30 -13.75 8.53 -12.53
CA ILE A 30 -13.79 7.33 -13.39
C ILE A 30 -15.21 7.09 -13.89
N VAL A 31 -16.23 7.17 -13.03
CA VAL A 31 -17.63 7.00 -13.46
C VAL A 31 -18.04 8.05 -14.48
N ARG A 32 -17.66 9.32 -14.27
CA ARG A 32 -18.04 10.41 -15.17
C ARG A 32 -17.35 10.34 -16.53
N LEU A 33 -16.09 9.92 -16.58
CA LEU A 33 -15.28 9.93 -17.81
C LEU A 33 -15.32 8.59 -18.56
N ALA A 34 -15.40 7.47 -17.84
CA ALA A 34 -15.27 6.12 -18.40
C ALA A 34 -16.51 5.24 -18.15
N GLY A 35 -17.49 5.73 -17.39
CA GLY A 35 -18.72 5.00 -17.09
C GLY A 35 -18.58 4.00 -15.93
N ALA A 36 -19.72 3.41 -15.55
CA ALA A 36 -19.80 2.45 -14.45
C ALA A 36 -19.08 1.13 -14.76
N GLU A 37 -19.03 0.73 -16.03
CA GLU A 37 -18.37 -0.50 -16.47
C GLU A 37 -16.86 -0.46 -16.22
N ALA A 38 -16.19 0.60 -16.64
CA ALA A 38 -14.75 0.79 -16.40
C ALA A 38 -14.44 0.89 -14.90
N LEU A 39 -15.30 1.57 -14.13
CA LEU A 39 -15.17 1.61 -12.67
C LEU A 39 -15.29 0.19 -12.07
N GLY A 40 -16.25 -0.62 -12.53
CA GLY A 40 -16.44 -1.98 -12.07
C GLY A 40 -15.18 -2.82 -12.24
N LEU A 41 -14.63 -2.85 -13.47
CA LEU A 41 -13.38 -3.55 -13.77
C LEU A 41 -12.21 -3.05 -12.92
N TYR A 42 -12.07 -1.73 -12.74
CA TYR A 42 -11.06 -1.13 -11.87
C TYR A 42 -11.22 -1.56 -10.41
N GLN A 43 -12.44 -1.54 -9.88
CA GLN A 43 -12.72 -1.86 -8.48
C GLN A 43 -12.56 -3.34 -8.14
N MET A 44 -12.82 -4.24 -9.10
CA MET A 44 -12.69 -5.68 -8.90
C MET A 44 -11.26 -6.08 -8.51
N VAL A 45 -10.25 -5.37 -8.99
CA VAL A 45 -8.84 -5.69 -8.72
C VAL A 45 -8.41 -5.36 -7.28
N PHE A 46 -9.01 -4.34 -6.65
CA PHE A 46 -8.54 -3.82 -5.35
C PHE A 46 -8.57 -4.84 -4.19
N PRO A 47 -9.63 -5.65 -3.99
CA PRO A 47 -9.63 -6.65 -2.93
C PRO A 47 -8.50 -7.67 -3.06
N ALA A 48 -8.25 -8.17 -4.28
CA ALA A 48 -7.16 -9.10 -4.54
C ALA A 48 -5.80 -8.44 -4.27
N TYR A 49 -5.63 -7.19 -4.70
CA TYR A 49 -4.44 -6.39 -4.42
C TYR A 49 -4.19 -6.22 -2.93
N ARG A 50 -5.21 -5.85 -2.16
CA ARG A 50 -5.08 -5.68 -0.70
C ARG A 50 -4.69 -6.98 -0.01
N LEU A 51 -5.29 -8.11 -0.40
CA LEU A 51 -4.95 -9.39 0.20
C LEU A 51 -3.49 -9.76 -0.06
N ILE A 52 -3.03 -9.62 -1.31
CA ILE A 52 -1.65 -9.96 -1.66
C ILE A 52 -0.68 -9.02 -0.95
N ALA A 53 -0.97 -7.72 -0.89
CA ALA A 53 -0.18 -6.77 -0.13
C ALA A 53 -0.09 -7.14 1.36
N THR A 54 -1.19 -7.58 1.98
CA THR A 54 -1.17 -8.06 3.38
C THR A 54 -0.31 -9.31 3.53
N ILE A 55 -0.42 -10.27 2.62
CA ILE A 55 0.38 -11.51 2.64
C ILE A 55 1.86 -11.19 2.47
N VAL A 56 2.23 -10.29 1.56
CA VAL A 56 3.61 -9.87 1.32
C VAL A 56 4.18 -9.14 2.52
N THR A 57 3.40 -8.24 3.13
CA THR A 57 3.89 -7.40 4.22
C THR A 57 3.92 -8.12 5.56
N ILE A 58 3.17 -9.19 5.78
CA ILE A 58 3.34 -10.06 6.98
C ILE A 58 3.14 -9.22 8.28
N GLY A 59 2.39 -8.10 8.22
CA GLY A 59 2.28 -7.18 9.36
C GLY A 59 3.62 -6.57 9.84
N LEU A 60 4.71 -6.75 9.08
CA LEU A 60 6.03 -6.21 9.38
C LEU A 60 6.04 -4.68 9.55
N PRO A 61 5.28 -3.87 8.77
CA PRO A 61 5.23 -2.42 9.00
C PRO A 61 4.71 -2.07 10.41
N THR A 62 3.72 -2.81 10.92
CA THR A 62 3.17 -2.58 12.26
C THR A 62 4.22 -2.88 13.33
N VAL A 63 4.92 -4.01 13.21
CA VAL A 63 6.00 -4.41 14.13
C VAL A 63 7.16 -3.41 14.08
N LEU A 64 7.54 -3.00 12.88
CA LEU A 64 8.60 -2.05 12.63
C LEU A 64 8.35 -0.72 13.34
N THR A 65 7.11 -0.24 13.34
CA THR A 65 6.72 0.98 14.06
C THR A 65 7.09 0.88 15.54
N THR A 66 6.68 -0.22 16.20
CA THR A 66 6.92 -0.43 17.64
C THR A 66 8.41 -0.56 17.95
N LEU A 67 9.15 -1.32 17.13
CA LEU A 67 10.58 -1.50 17.33
C LEU A 67 11.37 -0.21 17.10
N VAL A 68 11.01 0.57 16.07
CA VAL A 68 11.63 1.88 15.82
C VAL A 68 11.36 2.83 16.98
N ALA A 69 10.14 2.85 17.52
CA ALA A 69 9.83 3.67 18.69
C ALA A 69 10.68 3.29 19.92
N ASP A 70 10.86 1.99 20.18
CA ASP A 70 11.72 1.49 21.28
C ASP A 70 13.19 1.90 21.08
N TYR A 71 13.78 1.66 19.91
CA TYR A 71 15.17 2.03 19.62
C TYR A 71 15.42 3.55 19.70
N ILE A 72 14.49 4.36 19.18
CA ILE A 72 14.59 5.82 19.26
C ILE A 72 14.50 6.31 20.71
N SER A 73 13.65 5.69 21.54
CA SER A 73 13.54 6.04 22.96
C SER A 73 14.81 5.73 23.77
N ARG A 74 15.59 4.73 23.32
CA ARG A 74 16.87 4.32 23.90
C ARG A 74 18.07 5.10 23.35
N GLY A 75 17.84 6.00 22.39
CA GLY A 75 18.92 6.76 21.73
C GLY A 75 19.71 5.96 20.69
N THR A 76 19.31 4.73 20.33
CA THR A 76 20.01 3.88 19.35
C THR A 76 19.42 4.04 17.94
N ALA A 77 19.50 5.25 17.38
CA ALA A 77 18.94 5.55 16.05
C ALA A 77 19.54 4.70 14.91
N GLU A 78 20.80 4.26 15.05
CA GLU A 78 21.43 3.35 14.09
C GLU A 78 20.75 1.98 14.02
N GLU A 79 20.28 1.47 15.16
CA GLU A 79 19.56 0.19 15.23
C GLU A 79 18.18 0.31 14.59
N ALA A 80 17.49 1.44 14.81
CA ALA A 80 16.24 1.78 14.13
C ALA A 80 16.41 1.83 12.59
N GLU A 81 17.55 2.34 12.09
CA GLU A 81 17.84 2.39 10.66
C GLU A 81 18.24 1.01 10.10
N ARG A 82 18.95 0.21 10.89
CA ARG A 82 19.28 -1.17 10.51
C ARG A 82 18.04 -2.04 10.39
N ILE A 83 17.12 -1.97 11.35
CA ILE A 83 15.91 -2.78 11.33
C ILE A 83 14.99 -2.39 10.18
N ARG A 84 14.91 -1.09 9.86
CA ARG A 84 14.23 -0.59 8.65
C ARG A 84 14.83 -1.18 7.38
N ARG A 85 16.17 -1.21 7.24
CA ARG A 85 16.84 -1.78 6.07
C ARG A 85 16.56 -3.28 5.91
N ILE A 86 16.56 -4.03 7.01
CA ILE A 86 16.21 -5.45 7.01
C ILE A 86 14.75 -5.64 6.57
N ALA A 87 13.81 -4.88 7.16
CA ALA A 87 12.40 -4.95 6.81
C ALA A 87 12.16 -4.62 5.33
N ALA A 88 12.81 -3.57 4.81
CA ALA A 88 12.75 -3.19 3.40
C ALA A 88 13.29 -4.32 2.51
N ALA A 89 14.46 -4.88 2.81
CA ALA A 89 15.03 -5.96 2.00
C ALA A 89 14.12 -7.21 1.95
N VAL A 90 13.53 -7.59 3.08
CA VAL A 90 12.59 -8.73 3.15
C VAL A 90 11.34 -8.45 2.33
N ILE A 91 10.72 -7.28 2.53
CA ILE A 91 9.50 -6.90 1.81
C ILE A 91 9.76 -6.72 0.32
N PHE A 92 10.91 -6.20 -0.08
CA PHE A 92 11.30 -6.07 -1.47
C PHE A 92 11.37 -7.43 -2.16
N VAL A 93 12.05 -8.41 -1.56
CA VAL A 93 12.15 -9.78 -2.11
C VAL A 93 10.78 -10.44 -2.20
N LEU A 94 9.97 -10.34 -1.14
CA LEU A 94 8.61 -10.91 -1.12
C LEU A 94 7.69 -10.24 -2.14
N SER A 95 7.77 -8.91 -2.27
CA SER A 95 6.94 -8.15 -3.22
C SER A 95 7.33 -8.43 -4.67
N ILE A 96 8.61 -8.60 -4.99
CA ILE A 96 9.07 -9.05 -6.31
C ILE A 96 8.52 -10.45 -6.61
N GLY A 97 8.68 -11.40 -5.68
CA GLY A 97 8.19 -12.76 -5.86
C GLY A 97 6.67 -12.80 -6.11
N ALA A 98 5.91 -12.08 -5.29
CA ALA A 98 4.46 -11.94 -5.46
C ALA A 98 4.08 -11.23 -6.77
N SER A 99 4.87 -10.24 -7.21
CA SER A 99 4.64 -9.51 -8.46
C SER A 99 4.87 -10.38 -9.69
N ILE A 100 5.92 -11.21 -9.68
CA ILE A 100 6.18 -12.18 -10.75
C ILE A 100 5.05 -13.21 -10.80
N LEU A 101 4.63 -13.72 -9.64
CA LEU A 101 3.53 -14.68 -9.56
C LEU A 101 2.22 -14.08 -10.08
N LEU A 102 1.91 -12.85 -9.68
CA LEU A 102 0.75 -12.10 -10.15
C LEU A 102 0.76 -11.88 -11.66
N TRP A 103 1.91 -11.47 -12.21
CA TRP A 103 2.05 -11.25 -13.64
C TRP A 103 1.82 -12.52 -14.46
N SER A 104 2.37 -13.65 -13.99
CA SER A 104 2.27 -14.96 -14.65
C SER A 104 0.87 -15.57 -14.52
N LEU A 105 0.18 -15.35 -13.39
CA LEU A 105 -1.15 -15.90 -13.13
C LEU A 105 -2.30 -14.96 -13.52
N ARG A 106 -2.03 -13.77 -14.06
CA ARG A 106 -3.06 -12.74 -14.29
C ARG A 106 -4.25 -13.24 -15.11
N ASP A 107 -4.00 -13.99 -16.19
CA ASP A 107 -5.05 -14.44 -17.11
C ASP A 107 -5.86 -15.57 -16.47
N TRP A 108 -5.18 -16.44 -15.71
CA TRP A 108 -5.83 -17.47 -14.91
C TRP A 108 -6.72 -16.87 -13.82
N LEU A 109 -6.23 -15.86 -13.10
CA LEU A 109 -7.01 -15.10 -12.11
C LEU A 109 -8.20 -14.40 -12.76
N ALA A 110 -8.02 -13.76 -13.90
CA ALA A 110 -9.09 -13.07 -14.63
C ALA A 110 -10.28 -14.00 -14.95
N VAL A 111 -10.00 -15.25 -15.31
CA VAL A 111 -11.04 -16.22 -15.69
C VAL A 111 -11.65 -16.94 -14.49
N HIS A 112 -10.85 -17.33 -13.49
CA HIS A 112 -11.29 -18.23 -12.42
C HIS A 112 -11.63 -17.52 -11.11
N PHE A 113 -11.08 -16.32 -10.90
CA PHE A 113 -11.20 -15.60 -9.63
C PHE A 113 -12.11 -14.37 -9.73
N PHE A 114 -12.08 -13.68 -10.87
CA PHE A 114 -12.90 -12.50 -11.12
C PHE A 114 -14.17 -12.86 -11.89
N ALA A 115 -15.24 -12.07 -11.69
CA ALA A 115 -16.52 -12.27 -12.38
C ALA A 115 -16.48 -11.86 -13.87
N ASP A 116 -15.45 -11.11 -14.30
CA ASP A 116 -15.28 -10.63 -15.66
C ASP A 116 -13.80 -10.81 -16.08
N SER A 117 -13.58 -11.52 -17.18
CA SER A 117 -12.25 -11.83 -17.71
C SER A 117 -11.53 -10.61 -18.30
N ARG A 118 -12.26 -9.54 -18.62
CA ARG A 118 -11.69 -8.27 -19.12
C ARG A 118 -10.87 -7.53 -18.06
N VAL A 119 -10.92 -7.97 -16.81
CA VAL A 119 -10.05 -7.50 -15.72
C VAL A 119 -8.57 -7.80 -16.00
N SER A 120 -8.25 -8.75 -16.89
CA SER A 120 -6.86 -9.09 -17.25
C SER A 120 -6.02 -7.89 -17.68
N THR A 121 -6.59 -6.92 -18.41
CA THR A 121 -5.89 -5.69 -18.82
C THR A 121 -5.58 -4.77 -17.64
N ALA A 122 -6.45 -4.73 -16.63
CA ALA A 122 -6.25 -3.95 -15.42
C ALA A 122 -5.19 -4.58 -14.50
N LEU A 123 -5.07 -5.91 -14.50
CA LEU A 123 -4.07 -6.64 -13.70
C LEU A 123 -2.63 -6.40 -14.14
N ILE A 124 -2.39 -5.93 -15.37
CA ILE A 124 -1.04 -5.65 -15.91
C ILE A 124 -0.23 -4.69 -15.02
N PHE A 125 -0.87 -3.65 -14.47
CA PHE A 125 -0.19 -2.62 -13.69
C PHE A 125 -0.11 -2.92 -12.19
N MET A 126 -0.83 -3.94 -11.74
CA MET A 126 -0.93 -4.30 -10.34
C MET A 126 0.40 -4.79 -9.72
N PRO A 127 1.23 -5.61 -10.41
CA PRO A 127 2.55 -6.00 -9.91
C PRO A 127 3.44 -4.80 -9.58
N LEU A 128 3.45 -3.80 -10.47
CA LEU A 128 4.27 -2.60 -10.26
C LEU A 128 3.77 -1.79 -9.05
N ALA A 129 2.46 -1.58 -8.95
CA ALA A 129 1.86 -0.91 -7.80
C ALA A 129 2.19 -1.64 -6.48
N LEU A 130 2.17 -2.99 -6.49
CA LEU A 130 2.42 -3.81 -5.31
C LEU A 130 3.82 -3.56 -4.73
N ILE A 131 4.86 -3.59 -5.56
CA ILE A 131 6.26 -3.39 -5.10
C ILE A 131 6.40 -2.05 -4.38
N PHE A 132 5.99 -0.96 -5.04
CA PHE A 132 6.19 0.39 -4.50
C PHE A 132 5.30 0.67 -3.28
N SER A 133 4.07 0.14 -3.26
CA SER A 133 3.19 0.31 -2.10
C SER A 133 3.73 -0.40 -0.86
N CYS A 134 4.25 -1.62 -1.00
CA CYS A 134 4.83 -2.39 0.09
C CYS A 134 6.10 -1.71 0.63
N GLU A 135 6.97 -1.22 -0.26
CA GLU A 135 8.17 -0.45 0.14
C GLU A 135 7.81 0.89 0.81
N ALA A 136 6.80 1.60 0.30
CA ALA A 136 6.29 2.81 0.91
C ALA A 136 5.76 2.55 2.32
N ALA A 137 5.06 1.43 2.54
CA ALA A 137 4.56 1.04 3.86
C ALA A 137 5.70 0.86 4.89
N VAL A 138 6.87 0.36 4.49
CA VAL A 138 8.05 0.23 5.37
C VAL A 138 8.58 1.59 5.80
N LEU A 139 8.76 2.51 4.84
CA LEU A 139 9.23 3.87 5.14
C LEU A 139 8.22 4.63 5.98
N GLN A 140 6.93 4.51 5.66
CA GLN A 140 5.83 5.09 6.42
C GLN A 140 5.84 4.58 7.87
N ALA A 141 5.96 3.27 8.10
CA ALA A 141 6.07 2.67 9.43
C ALA A 141 7.29 3.18 10.22
N TYR A 142 8.43 3.32 9.56
CA TYR A 142 9.64 3.88 10.18
C TYR A 142 9.43 5.33 10.64
N TYR A 143 8.85 6.18 9.78
CA TYR A 143 8.53 7.57 10.15
C TYR A 143 7.46 7.65 11.23
N HIS A 144 6.48 6.74 11.21
CA HIS A 144 5.46 6.59 12.24
C HIS A 144 6.10 6.27 13.61
N GLY A 145 7.03 5.31 13.66
CA GLY A 145 7.77 4.96 14.88
C GLY A 145 8.66 6.08 15.41
N ARG A 146 9.15 6.97 14.54
CA ARG A 146 9.92 8.19 14.93
C ARG A 146 9.05 9.34 15.42
N ASN A 147 7.73 9.18 15.53
CA ASN A 147 6.79 10.28 15.80
C ASN A 147 6.90 11.45 14.79
N ASN A 148 7.40 11.20 13.57
CA ASN A 148 7.46 12.19 12.49
C ASN A 148 6.45 11.85 11.39
N MET A 149 5.30 12.50 11.42
CA MET A 149 4.18 12.15 10.53
C MET A 149 4.12 12.99 9.25
N LYS A 150 4.99 14.00 9.14
CA LYS A 150 5.04 14.86 7.94
C LYS A 150 5.36 14.06 6.67
N PRO A 151 6.36 13.15 6.63
CA PRO A 151 6.69 12.42 5.41
C PRO A 151 5.57 11.50 4.96
N PHE A 152 4.88 10.89 5.94
CA PHE A 152 3.69 10.08 5.70
C PHE A 152 2.60 10.89 5.01
N ALA A 153 2.22 12.04 5.58
CA ALA A 153 1.15 12.88 5.05
C ALA A 153 1.48 13.44 3.66
N VAL A 154 2.73 13.89 3.44
CA VAL A 154 3.18 14.41 2.15
C VAL A 154 3.19 13.30 1.09
N SER A 155 3.72 12.13 1.40
CA SER A 155 3.72 10.97 0.49
C SER A 155 2.30 10.60 0.05
N GLN A 156 1.36 10.54 0.99
CA GLN A 156 -0.04 10.24 0.71
C GLN A 156 -0.69 11.33 -0.17
N GLY A 157 -0.42 12.61 0.12
CA GLY A 157 -0.89 13.72 -0.71
C GLY A 157 -0.36 13.64 -2.14
N VAL A 158 0.94 13.42 -2.32
CA VAL A 158 1.58 13.28 -3.63
C VAL A 158 0.98 12.12 -4.41
N GLU A 159 0.83 10.96 -3.77
CA GLU A 159 0.20 9.79 -4.37
C GLU A 159 -1.20 10.14 -4.90
N GLN A 160 -2.07 10.74 -4.08
CA GLN A 160 -3.44 11.05 -4.52
C GLN A 160 -3.50 12.11 -5.62
N VAL A 161 -2.65 13.14 -5.57
CA VAL A 161 -2.58 14.17 -6.62
C VAL A 161 -2.15 13.54 -7.95
N VAL A 162 -1.09 12.72 -7.93
CA VAL A 162 -0.60 12.02 -9.13
C VAL A 162 -1.64 11.03 -9.65
N ARG A 163 -2.29 10.27 -8.75
CA ARG A 163 -3.33 9.30 -9.10
C ARG A 163 -4.48 9.97 -9.84
N ILE A 164 -5.04 11.04 -9.27
CA ILE A 164 -6.17 11.76 -9.86
C ILE A 164 -5.76 12.43 -11.18
N GLY A 165 -4.62 13.13 -11.19
CA GLY A 165 -4.12 13.82 -12.38
C GLY A 165 -3.90 12.86 -13.55
N LEU A 166 -3.20 11.74 -13.31
CA LEU A 166 -2.94 10.74 -14.34
C LEU A 166 -4.20 9.98 -14.74
N THR A 167 -5.13 9.69 -13.83
CA THR A 167 -6.42 9.08 -14.19
C THR A 167 -7.16 9.96 -15.20
N ILE A 168 -7.28 11.26 -14.96
CA ILE A 168 -7.96 12.19 -15.88
C ILE A 168 -7.29 12.18 -17.26
N VAL A 169 -5.96 12.31 -17.29
CA VAL A 169 -5.19 12.37 -18.55
C VAL A 169 -5.29 11.05 -19.32
N LEU A 170 -5.12 9.90 -18.66
CA LEU A 170 -5.09 8.61 -19.32
C LEU A 170 -6.48 8.14 -19.75
N LEU A 171 -7.54 8.39 -18.98
CA LEU A 171 -8.90 8.02 -19.37
C LEU A 171 -9.34 8.70 -20.67
N SER A 172 -8.92 9.96 -20.89
CA SER A 172 -9.24 10.71 -22.11
C SER A 172 -8.65 10.10 -23.39
N LYS A 173 -7.65 9.22 -23.28
CA LYS A 173 -6.95 8.61 -24.43
C LYS A 173 -7.56 7.29 -24.90
N PHE A 174 -8.49 6.71 -24.13
CA PHE A 174 -9.03 5.38 -24.39
C PHE A 174 -10.55 5.39 -24.40
N GLN A 175 -11.14 4.54 -25.25
CA GLN A 175 -12.59 4.54 -25.49
C GLN A 175 -13.29 3.26 -25.01
N THR A 176 -12.54 2.20 -24.70
CA THR A 176 -13.11 0.93 -24.23
C THR A 176 -12.95 0.78 -22.72
N ALA A 177 -13.99 0.28 -22.05
CA ALA A 177 -14.00 0.10 -20.60
C ALA A 177 -12.79 -0.72 -20.06
N PRO A 178 -12.35 -1.83 -20.67
CA PRO A 178 -11.18 -2.59 -20.19
C PRO A 178 -9.87 -1.82 -20.27
N LEU A 179 -9.71 -0.98 -21.28
CA LEU A 179 -8.51 -0.18 -21.48
C LEU A 179 -8.52 1.08 -20.59
N GLN A 180 -9.69 1.66 -20.35
CA GLN A 180 -9.88 2.73 -19.36
C GLN A 180 -9.64 2.24 -17.93
N ALA A 181 -10.07 1.02 -17.59
CA ALA A 181 -9.76 0.39 -16.31
C ALA A 181 -8.25 0.14 -16.16
N ALA A 182 -7.59 -0.35 -17.21
CA ALA A 182 -6.14 -0.50 -17.25
C ALA A 182 -5.40 0.84 -17.09
N ALA A 183 -5.89 1.89 -17.73
CA ALA A 183 -5.37 3.25 -17.59
C ALA A 183 -5.49 3.79 -16.15
N ALA A 184 -6.62 3.57 -15.49
CA ALA A 184 -6.81 3.94 -14.08
C ALA A 184 -5.86 3.14 -13.15
N MET A 185 -5.60 1.86 -13.46
CA MET A 185 -4.61 1.06 -12.74
C MET A 185 -3.17 1.51 -13.02
N ALA A 186 -2.85 1.94 -14.25
CA ALA A 186 -1.57 2.53 -14.59
C ALA A 186 -1.31 3.83 -13.83
N ALA A 187 -2.32 4.73 -13.77
CA ALA A 187 -2.28 5.93 -12.95
C ALA A 187 -2.06 5.61 -11.47
N SER A 188 -2.70 4.54 -10.99
CA SER A 188 -2.54 4.04 -9.63
C SER A 188 -1.11 3.55 -9.36
N ALA A 189 -0.52 2.76 -10.26
CA ALA A 189 0.87 2.31 -10.13
C ALA A 189 1.87 3.48 -10.16
N ALA A 190 1.67 4.44 -11.07
CA ALA A 190 2.51 5.65 -11.14
C ALA A 190 2.39 6.51 -9.87
N ALA A 191 1.21 6.56 -9.26
CA ALA A 191 1.00 7.24 -7.99
C ALA A 191 1.76 6.59 -6.83
N GLU A 192 1.75 5.25 -6.72
CA GLU A 192 2.55 4.53 -5.71
C GLU A 192 4.04 4.84 -5.87
N ILE A 193 4.55 4.88 -7.11
CA ILE A 193 5.93 5.26 -7.41
C ILE A 193 6.21 6.69 -6.96
N ALA A 194 5.33 7.63 -7.27
CA ALA A 194 5.48 9.04 -6.88
C ALA A 194 5.46 9.22 -5.36
N GLY A 195 4.55 8.54 -4.66
CA GLY A 195 4.48 8.54 -3.20
C GLY A 195 5.76 7.98 -2.57
N PHE A 196 6.22 6.82 -3.06
CA PHE A 196 7.49 6.23 -2.62
C PHE A 196 8.68 7.15 -2.89
N ALA A 197 8.76 7.76 -4.09
CA ALA A 197 9.80 8.70 -4.44
C ALA A 197 9.82 9.92 -3.50
N ALA A 198 8.66 10.44 -3.11
CA ALA A 198 8.55 11.54 -2.15
C ALA A 198 9.14 11.15 -0.78
N LEU A 199 8.90 9.92 -0.29
CA LEU A 199 9.52 9.40 0.94
C LEU A 199 11.04 9.29 0.82
N VAL A 200 11.54 8.79 -0.32
CA VAL A 200 12.99 8.67 -0.57
C VAL A 200 13.65 10.04 -0.61
N LEU A 201 13.04 11.02 -1.27
CA LEU A 201 13.54 12.40 -1.33
C LEU A 201 13.57 13.04 0.07
N PHE A 202 12.49 12.91 0.84
CA PHE A 202 12.44 13.42 2.21
C PHE A 202 13.56 12.82 3.07
N ARG A 203 13.83 11.52 2.91
CA ARG A 203 14.92 10.84 3.62
C ARG A 203 16.29 11.37 3.23
N ARG A 204 16.54 11.65 1.95
CA ARG A 204 17.81 12.24 1.50
C ARG A 204 18.03 13.61 2.15
N THR A 205 17.00 14.46 2.17
CA THR A 205 17.09 15.77 2.83
C THR A 205 17.34 15.68 4.34
N GLU A 206 16.78 14.68 5.03
CA GLU A 206 17.11 14.45 6.46
C GLU A 206 18.53 13.89 6.65
N ALA A 207 18.98 12.98 5.78
CA ALA A 207 20.30 12.38 5.86
C ALA A 207 21.41 13.41 5.61
N ASP A 208 21.20 14.32 4.64
CA ASP A 208 22.12 15.41 4.33
C ASP A 208 22.18 16.43 5.48
N ALA A 209 21.09 16.59 6.24
CA ALA A 209 21.05 17.43 7.45
C ALA A 209 21.64 16.74 8.70
N ALA A 210 21.77 15.40 8.69
CA ALA A 210 22.17 14.59 9.85
C ALA A 210 23.63 14.09 9.79
N VAL A 211 24.47 14.66 8.91
CA VAL A 211 25.91 14.35 8.82
C VAL A 211 26.65 14.89 10.05
N ALA A 212 26.43 14.28 11.21
CA ALA A 212 27.23 14.33 12.42
C ALA A 212 26.57 13.46 13.51
N THR A 213 26.77 12.14 13.52
CA THR A 213 26.79 11.35 14.77
C THR A 213 27.36 9.94 14.57
N SER A 214 28.00 9.45 15.62
CA SER A 214 29.00 8.37 15.67
C SER A 214 28.45 6.94 15.69
N SER A 215 29.24 6.04 15.10
CA SER A 215 29.01 4.59 14.97
C SER A 215 29.12 3.80 16.28
N ILE A 216 28.12 2.97 16.59
CA ILE A 216 28.26 1.85 17.55
C ILE A 216 27.83 0.55 16.87
N LYS A 217 28.79 -0.38 16.72
CA LYS A 217 28.58 -1.71 16.10
C LYS A 217 27.94 -2.69 17.09
N THR A 218 26.64 -2.97 16.97
CA THR A 218 26.00 -4.14 17.60
C THR A 218 25.74 -5.27 16.58
N ALA A 219 25.56 -6.53 17.01
CA ALA A 219 25.46 -7.72 16.15
C ALA A 219 24.05 -7.95 15.53
N THR A 220 23.96 -8.50 14.31
CA THR A 220 22.71 -8.64 13.51
C THR A 220 21.76 -9.74 14.01
N ALA A 221 22.29 -10.82 14.58
CA ALA A 221 21.54 -12.03 14.91
C ALA A 221 20.43 -11.85 15.98
N PRO A 222 20.64 -11.14 17.10
CA PRO A 222 19.58 -10.96 18.11
C PRO A 222 18.42 -10.08 17.60
N LEU A 223 18.66 -9.19 16.65
CA LEU A 223 17.65 -8.31 16.06
C LEU A 223 16.62 -9.09 15.24
N LEU A 224 17.07 -10.05 14.41
CA LEU A 224 16.21 -10.91 13.60
C LEU A 224 15.29 -11.79 14.46
N ARG A 225 15.82 -12.34 15.58
CA ARG A 225 15.03 -13.17 16.50
C ARG A 225 13.87 -12.39 17.13
N ASN A 226 14.12 -11.15 17.52
CA ASN A 226 13.09 -10.29 18.12
C ASN A 226 12.03 -9.85 17.07
N MET A 227 12.43 -9.59 15.83
CA MET A 227 11.48 -9.30 14.74
C MET A 227 10.55 -10.48 14.47
N ILE A 228 11.08 -11.70 14.38
CA ILE A 228 10.30 -12.90 14.06
C ILE A 228 9.32 -13.23 15.20
N ALA A 229 9.77 -13.14 16.46
CA ALA A 229 8.92 -13.45 17.62
C ALA A 229 7.74 -12.47 17.78
N LEU A 230 7.92 -11.18 17.45
CA LEU A 230 6.87 -10.16 17.53
C LEU A 230 5.97 -10.10 16.30
N SER A 231 6.50 -10.44 15.11
CA SER A 231 5.72 -10.41 13.86
C SER A 231 4.73 -11.55 13.75
N LEU A 232 5.06 -12.76 14.22
CA LEU A 232 4.20 -13.93 14.09
C LEU A 232 2.77 -13.77 14.68
N PRO A 233 2.57 -13.23 15.91
CA PRO A 233 1.23 -13.00 16.44
C PRO A 233 0.48 -11.85 15.73
N LEU A 234 1.20 -10.82 15.25
CA LEU A 234 0.60 -9.68 14.54
C LEU A 234 0.19 -10.05 13.10
N MET A 235 0.98 -10.89 12.42
CA MET A 235 0.63 -11.52 11.15
C MET A 235 -0.72 -12.23 11.24
N PHE A 236 -0.91 -13.01 12.30
CA PHE A 236 -2.11 -13.81 12.48
C PHE A 236 -3.37 -12.92 12.53
N SER A 237 -3.28 -11.77 13.21
CA SER A 237 -4.37 -10.79 13.27
C SER A 237 -4.67 -10.16 11.91
N GLY A 238 -3.64 -9.70 11.17
CA GLY A 238 -3.82 -9.09 9.85
C GLY A 238 -4.28 -10.08 8.77
N PHE A 239 -3.83 -11.33 8.86
CA PHE A 239 -4.24 -12.43 7.98
C PHE A 239 -5.72 -12.76 8.16
N VAL A 240 -6.20 -12.90 9.41
CA VAL A 240 -7.63 -13.15 9.70
C VAL A 240 -8.50 -12.03 9.13
N GLY A 241 -8.11 -10.76 9.30
CA GLY A 241 -8.86 -9.63 8.73
C GLY A 241 -8.92 -9.65 7.19
N SER A 242 -7.81 -10.00 6.54
CA SER A 242 -7.75 -10.08 5.07
C SER A 242 -8.55 -11.27 4.52
N VAL A 243 -8.51 -12.42 5.20
CA VAL A 243 -9.31 -13.60 4.85
C VAL A 243 -10.80 -13.31 5.01
N LEU A 244 -11.21 -12.64 6.09
CA LEU A 244 -12.61 -12.25 6.30
C LEU A 244 -13.12 -11.26 5.25
N HIS A 245 -12.29 -10.26 4.90
CA HIS A 245 -12.67 -9.32 3.85
C HIS A 245 -12.76 -9.99 2.48
N MET A 246 -11.87 -10.94 2.17
CA MET A 246 -11.94 -11.70 0.92
C MET A 246 -13.14 -12.66 0.91
N ALA A 247 -13.44 -13.31 2.04
CA ALA A 247 -14.63 -14.14 2.20
C ALA A 247 -15.91 -13.34 1.95
N ASN A 248 -16.00 -12.09 2.45
CA ASN A 248 -17.15 -11.22 2.18
C ASN A 248 -17.32 -10.93 0.68
N VAL A 249 -16.22 -10.65 -0.03
CA VAL A 249 -16.27 -10.35 -1.48
C VAL A 249 -16.73 -11.56 -2.30
N VAL A 250 -16.46 -12.80 -1.84
CA VAL A 250 -16.88 -14.04 -2.53
C VAL A 250 -18.27 -14.50 -2.10
N LEU A 251 -18.59 -14.44 -0.81
CA LEU A 251 -19.82 -14.98 -0.24
C LEU A 251 -21.02 -14.10 -0.54
N VAL A 252 -20.88 -12.78 -0.48
CA VAL A 252 -22.00 -11.85 -0.66
C VAL A 252 -22.59 -11.97 -2.06
N PRO A 253 -21.83 -11.92 -3.17
CA PRO A 253 -22.39 -12.13 -4.50
C PRO A 253 -23.00 -13.53 -4.66
N ARG A 254 -22.31 -14.59 -4.21
CA ARG A 254 -22.80 -15.98 -4.31
C ARG A 254 -24.14 -16.19 -3.61
N ARG A 255 -24.36 -15.57 -2.45
CA ARG A 255 -25.63 -15.63 -1.71
C ARG A 255 -26.72 -14.79 -2.36
N LEU A 256 -26.38 -13.61 -2.90
CA LEU A 256 -27.32 -12.79 -3.66
C LEU A 256 -27.82 -13.50 -4.93
N PHE A 257 -26.95 -14.26 -5.61
CA PHE A 257 -27.34 -15.10 -6.75
C PHE A 257 -28.27 -16.25 -6.37
N GLN A 258 -28.04 -16.91 -5.22
CA GLN A 258 -28.93 -17.96 -4.71
C GLN A 258 -30.31 -17.44 -4.30
N CYS A 259 -30.42 -16.15 -3.99
CA CYS A 259 -31.69 -15.48 -3.65
C CYS A 259 -32.39 -14.84 -4.86
N GLY A 260 -31.91 -15.04 -6.09
CA GLY A 260 -32.63 -14.69 -7.32
C GLY A 260 -32.37 -13.28 -7.89
N TYR A 261 -31.35 -12.56 -7.42
CA TYR A 261 -30.94 -11.29 -8.06
C TYR A 261 -29.98 -11.56 -9.23
N SER A 262 -30.48 -11.48 -10.47
CA SER A 262 -29.69 -11.49 -11.71
C SER A 262 -29.16 -10.08 -12.02
N MET A 263 -27.91 -9.97 -12.49
CA MET A 263 -27.33 -8.69 -12.93
C MET A 263 -28.16 -8.07 -14.05
N GLY A 264 -28.70 -6.89 -13.80
CA GLY A 264 -28.97 -5.88 -14.83
C GLY A 264 -27.78 -4.96 -14.98
#